data_AF-A0A7X3H410-F1
#
_entry.id   AF-A0A7X3H410-F1
#
_cell.length_a   1.000
_cell.length_b   1.000
_cell.length_c   1.000
_cell.angle_alpha   90.00
_cell.angle_beta   90.00
_cell.angle_gamma   90.00
#
_symmetry.space_group_name_H-M   'P 1'
#
loop_
_entity.id
_entity.type
_entity.pdbx_description
1 polymer ?
#
loop_
_entity_poly.entity_id
_entity_poly.type
_entity_poly.pdbx_seq_one_letter_code
_entity_poly.pdbx_strand_id
1 'polypeptide(L)'
;MSFYRQKGFTLVELMVAMVIGTIIVLGAGQLFLTTFQTFRQVDELSRKQETLIFAANTLVRSIRRGEIARFEIRSPDDSDWDAHTIYDTQENDHVVGGLRECGEEVLIVEDSVLSNVYIVTLCLENEETPIVFRVADRRTIINN
;
A
#
# COMPACT_ATOMS: atom_id res chain seq x y z
N MET A 1 64.44 2.05 35.24
CA MET A 1 63.44 2.52 34.26
C MET A 1 63.48 1.55 33.07
N SER A 2 62.56 0.59 32.99
CA SER A 2 62.52 -0.36 31.86
C SER A 2 61.81 0.30 30.68
N PHE A 3 62.54 0.58 29.61
CA PHE A 3 61.95 1.05 28.35
C PHE A 3 61.41 -0.16 27.59
N TYR A 4 60.08 -0.29 27.54
CA TYR A 4 59.43 -1.28 26.67
C TYR A 4 59.66 -0.89 25.21
N ARG A 5 60.37 -1.74 24.45
CA ARG A 5 60.53 -1.60 22.99
C ARG A 5 59.19 -1.87 22.33
N GLN A 6 58.61 -0.86 21.68
CA GLN A 6 57.49 -1.06 20.75
C GLN A 6 57.98 -1.89 19.55
N LYS A 7 57.40 -3.07 19.36
CA LYS A 7 57.52 -3.80 18.09
C LYS A 7 56.54 -3.17 17.12
N GLY A 8 57.03 -2.68 15.99
CA GLY A 8 56.19 -2.17 14.89
C GLY A 8 55.45 -3.29 14.18
N PHE A 9 54.37 -2.94 13.47
CA PHE A 9 53.60 -3.87 12.65
C PHE A 9 54.38 -4.31 11.41
N THR A 10 54.21 -5.55 11.01
CA THR A 10 54.73 -6.06 9.75
C THR A 10 53.87 -5.56 8.58
N LEU A 11 54.47 -5.44 7.40
CA LEU A 11 53.76 -5.04 6.17
C LEU A 11 52.58 -5.98 5.88
N VAL A 12 52.78 -7.28 6.14
CA VAL A 12 51.74 -8.31 5.96
C VAL A 12 50.57 -8.12 6.94
N GLU A 13 50.82 -7.81 8.22
CA GLU A 13 49.76 -7.52 9.19
C GLU A 13 48.91 -6.32 8.77
N LEU A 14 49.54 -5.28 8.21
CA LEU A 14 48.84 -4.09 7.73
C LEU A 14 48.00 -4.39 6.48
N MET A 15 48.50 -5.21 5.56
CA MET A 15 47.72 -5.66 4.39
C MET A 15 46.49 -6.47 4.81
N VAL A 16 46.67 -7.42 5.74
CA VAL A 16 45.58 -8.25 6.26
C VAL A 16 44.54 -7.38 6.97
N ALA A 17 44.97 -6.43 7.81
CA ALA A 17 44.07 -5.52 8.51
C ALA A 17 43.22 -4.67 7.54
N MET A 18 43.82 -4.15 6.47
CA MET A 18 43.07 -3.40 5.44
C MET A 18 42.08 -4.28 4.70
N VAL A 19 42.48 -5.49 4.28
CA VAL A 19 41.58 -6.42 3.59
C VAL A 19 40.38 -6.78 4.46
N ILE A 20 40.61 -7.11 5.74
CA ILE A 20 39.54 -7.41 6.70
C ILE A 20 38.63 -6.19 6.90
N GLY A 21 39.22 -5.00 7.08
CA GLY A 21 38.47 -3.76 7.21
C GLY A 21 37.56 -3.48 6.01
N THR A 22 38.07 -3.65 4.79
CA THR A 22 37.28 -3.47 3.56
C THR A 22 36.13 -4.46 3.47
N ILE A 23 36.37 -5.74 3.78
CA ILE A 23 35.32 -6.77 3.74
C ILE A 23 34.18 -6.43 4.72
N ILE A 24 34.52 -6.00 5.94
CA ILE A 24 33.52 -5.62 6.95
C ILE A 24 32.71 -4.41 6.49
N VAL A 25 33.37 -3.36 5.97
CA VAL A 25 32.68 -2.15 5.50
C VAL A 25 31.74 -2.47 4.35
N LEU A 26 32.16 -3.30 3.39
CA LEU A 26 31.30 -3.73 2.29
C LEU A 26 30.10 -4.55 2.77
N GLY A 27 30.33 -5.49 3.71
CA GLY A 27 29.26 -6.29 4.30
C GLY A 27 28.24 -5.43 5.06
N ALA A 28 28.72 -4.48 5.88
CA ALA A 28 27.86 -3.53 6.59
C ALA A 28 27.09 -2.62 5.62
N GLY A 29 27.72 -2.18 4.53
CA GLY A 29 27.06 -1.39 3.49
C GLY A 29 25.88 -2.11 2.85
N GLN A 30 26.02 -3.41 2.55
CA GLN A 30 24.93 -4.22 2.00
C GLN A 30 23.74 -4.33 2.96
N LEU A 31 24.00 -4.58 4.25
CA LEU A 31 22.95 -4.63 5.27
C LEU A 31 22.22 -3.30 5.40
N PHE A 32 22.96 -2.20 5.34
CA PHE A 32 22.41 -0.85 5.42
C PHE A 32 21.52 -0.52 4.22
N LEU A 33 21.96 -0.84 3.00
CA LEU A 33 21.14 -0.67 1.78
C LEU A 33 19.87 -1.51 1.83
N THR A 34 20.00 -2.77 2.23
CA THR A 34 18.86 -3.69 2.36
C THR A 34 17.86 -3.15 3.36
N THR A 35 18.32 -2.67 4.51
CA THR A 35 17.46 -2.07 5.56
C THR A 35 16.69 -0.87 5.01
N PHE A 36 17.33 0.01 4.24
CA PHE A 36 16.63 1.14 3.59
C PHE A 36 15.59 0.70 2.57
N GLN A 37 15.90 -0.31 1.77
CA GLN A 37 14.94 -0.86 0.81
C GLN A 37 13.74 -1.46 1.53
N THR A 38 13.97 -2.22 2.61
CA THR A 38 12.90 -2.77 3.45
C THR A 38 12.03 -1.67 4.05
N PHE A 39 12.63 -0.59 4.58
CA PHE A 39 11.84 0.52 5.12
C PHE A 39 10.97 1.19 4.06
N ARG A 40 11.47 1.41 2.84
CA ARG A 40 10.68 1.96 1.74
C ARG A 40 9.53 1.03 1.35
N GLN A 41 9.79 -0.27 1.29
CA GLN A 41 8.76 -1.26 0.97
C GLN A 41 7.66 -1.33 2.03
N VAL A 42 8.03 -1.29 3.32
CA VAL A 42 7.06 -1.27 4.42
C VAL A 42 6.23 0.01 4.40
N ASP A 43 6.84 1.15 4.12
CA ASP A 43 6.17 2.45 4.03
C ASP A 43 5.20 2.52 2.84
N GLU A 44 5.60 1.99 1.67
CA GLU A 44 4.71 1.84 0.51
C GLU A 44 3.53 0.92 0.83
N LEU A 45 3.79 -0.24 1.44
CA LEU A 45 2.75 -1.17 1.86
C LEU A 45 1.78 -0.52 2.88
N SER A 46 2.31 0.26 3.82
CA SER A 46 1.51 0.97 4.82
C SER A 46 0.55 1.96 4.17
N ARG A 47 1.03 2.77 3.20
CA ARG A 47 0.18 3.70 2.45
C ARG A 47 -0.91 2.97 1.66
N LYS A 48 -0.57 1.86 1.00
CA LYS A 48 -1.54 1.00 0.30
C LYS A 48 -2.62 0.46 1.25
N GLN A 49 -2.22 -0.02 2.43
CA GLN A 49 -3.16 -0.52 3.45
C GLN A 49 -4.07 0.58 3.98
N GLU A 50 -3.55 1.78 4.20
CA GLU A 50 -4.34 2.94 4.62
C GLU A 50 -5.41 3.30 3.59
N THR A 51 -5.02 3.45 2.32
CA THR A 51 -5.94 3.70 1.20
C THR A 51 -7.04 2.64 1.13
N LEU A 52 -6.69 1.36 1.25
CA LEU A 52 -7.64 0.25 1.25
C LEU A 52 -8.64 0.29 2.40
N ILE A 53 -8.13 0.43 3.62
CA ILE A 53 -8.97 0.47 4.83
C ILE A 53 -9.92 1.65 4.75
N PHE A 54 -9.44 2.79 4.24
CA PHE A 54 -10.26 3.98 4.07
C PHE A 54 -11.33 3.79 2.98
N ALA A 55 -10.97 3.32 1.78
CA ALA A 55 -11.92 3.00 0.71
C ALA A 55 -12.98 2.00 1.17
N ALA A 56 -12.57 0.89 1.77
CA ALA A 56 -13.48 -0.14 2.25
C ALA A 56 -14.44 0.42 3.30
N ASN A 57 -13.96 1.19 4.29
CA ASN A 57 -14.82 1.77 5.30
C ASN A 57 -15.82 2.79 4.73
N THR A 58 -15.40 3.60 3.77
CA THR A 58 -16.27 4.57 3.09
C THR A 58 -17.38 3.87 2.32
N LEU A 59 -17.03 2.87 1.49
CA LEU A 59 -17.99 2.13 0.66
C LEU A 59 -18.91 1.24 1.50
N VAL A 60 -18.38 0.52 2.49
CA VAL A 60 -19.20 -0.30 3.40
C VAL A 60 -20.24 0.56 4.12
N ARG A 61 -19.83 1.75 4.58
CA ARG A 61 -20.73 2.68 5.28
C ARG A 61 -21.79 3.22 4.34
N SER A 62 -21.45 3.57 3.11
CA SER A 62 -22.42 4.08 2.13
C SER A 62 -23.44 3.00 1.73
N ILE A 63 -22.99 1.77 1.47
CA ILE A 63 -23.87 0.64 1.15
C ILE A 63 -24.84 0.35 2.30
N ARG A 64 -24.35 0.32 3.56
CA ARG A 64 -25.23 0.13 4.74
C ARG A 64 -26.24 1.25 4.94
N ARG A 65 -25.96 2.45 4.41
CA ARG A 65 -26.87 3.60 4.38
C ARG A 65 -27.61 3.72 3.04
N GLY A 66 -27.58 2.72 2.15
CA GLY A 66 -28.23 2.80 0.84
C GLY A 66 -27.88 4.06 0.03
N GLU A 67 -26.66 4.59 0.21
CA GLU A 67 -26.11 5.77 -0.47
C GLU A 67 -25.16 5.36 -1.61
N ILE A 68 -25.49 4.29 -2.33
CA ILE A 68 -24.58 3.67 -3.30
C ILE A 68 -24.33 4.60 -4.49
N ALA A 69 -25.36 5.32 -4.94
CA ALA A 69 -25.28 6.28 -6.03
C ALA A 69 -24.45 7.55 -5.69
N ARG A 70 -23.96 7.69 -4.45
CA ARG A 70 -23.11 8.81 -4.03
C ARG A 70 -21.67 8.69 -4.52
N PHE A 71 -21.18 7.47 -4.74
CA PHE A 71 -19.78 7.24 -5.06
C PHE A 71 -19.64 6.74 -6.49
N GLU A 72 -18.78 7.40 -7.27
CA GLU A 72 -18.42 6.99 -8.62
C GLU A 72 -16.91 6.87 -8.77
N ILE A 73 -16.45 5.99 -9.66
CA ILE A 73 -15.05 6.02 -10.06
C ILE A 73 -14.89 7.13 -11.07
N ARG A 74 -14.06 8.12 -10.76
CA ARG A 74 -13.67 9.16 -11.70
C ARG A 74 -12.21 8.98 -12.08
N SER A 75 -11.96 8.89 -13.38
CA SER A 75 -10.61 9.03 -13.93
C SER A 75 -10.16 10.49 -13.76
N PRO A 76 -8.89 10.72 -13.41
CA PRO A 76 -8.35 12.06 -13.22
C PRO A 76 -8.56 12.94 -14.45
N ASP A 77 -9.08 14.14 -14.22
CA ASP A 77 -9.18 15.20 -15.22
C ASP A 77 -7.91 16.06 -15.08
N ASP A 78 -6.85 15.63 -15.77
CA ASP A 78 -5.66 16.45 -16.07
C ASP A 78 -4.70 16.85 -14.92
N SER A 79 -4.75 16.22 -13.73
CA SER A 79 -3.79 16.47 -12.65
C SER A 79 -3.17 15.20 -12.05
N ASP A 80 -1.92 14.90 -12.45
CA ASP A 80 -0.82 14.22 -11.72
C ASP A 80 -1.09 12.91 -10.94
N TRP A 81 -2.31 12.41 -10.94
CA TRP A 81 -2.70 11.16 -10.32
C TRP A 81 -2.95 10.18 -11.45
N ASP A 82 -2.02 9.33 -11.85
CA ASP A 82 -2.27 8.28 -12.87
C ASP A 82 -3.26 7.19 -12.39
N ALA A 83 -3.96 7.43 -11.29
CA ALA A 83 -4.81 6.49 -10.60
C ALA A 83 -6.26 6.98 -10.53
N HIS A 84 -7.19 6.05 -10.70
CA HIS A 84 -8.60 6.29 -10.48
C HIS A 84 -8.87 6.71 -9.04
N THR A 85 -9.89 7.55 -8.89
CA THR A 85 -10.32 8.02 -7.58
C THR A 85 -11.77 7.60 -7.30
N ILE A 86 -12.07 7.27 -6.04
CA ILE A 86 -13.44 7.27 -5.53
C ILE A 86 -13.84 8.72 -5.34
N TYR A 87 -14.80 9.14 -6.15
CA TYR A 87 -15.34 10.48 -6.15
C TYR A 87 -16.69 10.50 -5.44
N ASP A 88 -16.88 11.45 -4.54
CA ASP A 88 -18.15 11.70 -3.87
C ASP A 88 -18.95 12.75 -4.65
N THR A 89 -20.03 12.33 -5.28
CA THR A 89 -20.86 13.20 -6.11
C THR A 89 -21.68 14.20 -5.30
N GLN A 90 -21.91 13.95 -4.01
CA GLN A 90 -22.66 14.86 -3.14
C GLN A 90 -21.77 15.96 -2.56
N GLU A 91 -20.51 15.63 -2.27
CA GLU A 91 -19.53 16.57 -1.73
C GLU A 91 -18.65 17.21 -2.83
N ASN A 92 -18.73 16.68 -4.06
CA ASN A 92 -17.96 17.11 -5.21
C ASN A 92 -16.44 17.02 -4.96
N ASP A 93 -16.00 15.95 -4.28
CA ASP A 93 -14.62 15.78 -3.79
C ASP A 93 -14.06 14.37 -4.08
N HIS A 94 -12.73 14.28 -4.17
CA HIS A 94 -12.01 13.03 -4.32
C HIS A 94 -11.74 12.44 -2.93
N VAL A 95 -12.39 11.33 -2.62
CA VAL A 95 -12.30 10.72 -1.29
C VAL A 95 -11.08 9.79 -1.22
N VAL A 96 -10.85 8.95 -2.23
CA VAL A 96 -9.75 7.98 -2.22
C VAL A 96 -9.09 7.90 -3.58
N GLY A 97 -7.76 8.02 -3.65
CA GLY A 97 -6.98 7.80 -4.88
C GLY A 97 -6.18 6.50 -4.86
N GLY A 98 -5.31 6.31 -5.86
CA GLY A 98 -4.41 5.14 -5.93
C GLY A 98 -5.10 3.85 -6.36
N LEU A 99 -6.24 3.96 -7.04
CA LEU A 99 -6.97 2.81 -7.58
C LEU A 99 -6.65 2.61 -9.06
N ARG A 100 -6.68 1.35 -9.48
CA ARG A 100 -6.57 0.94 -10.88
C ARG A 100 -7.93 0.52 -11.39
N GLU A 101 -8.18 0.67 -12.69
CA GLU A 101 -9.37 0.09 -13.32
C GLU A 101 -9.35 -1.44 -13.15
N CYS A 102 -10.45 -2.01 -12.65
CA CYS A 102 -10.58 -3.45 -12.44
C CYS A 102 -10.90 -4.24 -13.73
N GLY A 103 -10.73 -3.64 -14.91
CA GLY A 103 -11.28 -4.18 -16.16
C GLY A 103 -12.77 -3.88 -16.26
N GLU A 104 -13.58 -4.83 -16.75
CA GLU A 104 -15.03 -4.66 -16.94
C GLU A 104 -15.85 -4.66 -15.63
N GLU A 105 -15.24 -5.00 -14.49
CA GLU A 105 -15.95 -5.14 -13.22
C GLU A 105 -16.13 -3.79 -12.50
N VAL A 106 -17.39 -3.37 -12.42
CA VAL A 106 -17.86 -2.19 -11.68
C VAL A 106 -17.49 -2.32 -10.19
N LEU A 107 -17.07 -1.21 -9.57
CA LEU A 107 -16.65 -1.12 -8.15
C LEU A 107 -17.64 -1.76 -7.17
N ILE A 108 -18.94 -1.73 -7.48
CA ILE A 108 -20.03 -2.23 -6.64
C ILE A 108 -21.03 -2.95 -7.53
N VAL A 109 -21.16 -4.26 -7.36
CA VAL A 109 -22.11 -5.10 -8.11
C VAL A 109 -23.12 -5.68 -7.13
N GLU A 110 -24.41 -5.54 -7.41
CA GLU A 110 -25.44 -6.23 -6.64
C GLU A 110 -25.34 -7.75 -6.86
N ASP A 111 -25.42 -8.50 -5.78
CA ASP A 111 -25.30 -9.95 -5.81
C ASP A 111 -26.53 -10.57 -6.49
N SER A 112 -26.28 -11.27 -7.59
CA SER A 112 -27.31 -11.97 -8.38
C SER A 112 -28.19 -12.96 -7.58
N VAL A 113 -27.71 -13.45 -6.44
CA VAL A 113 -28.42 -14.42 -5.58
C VAL A 113 -29.13 -13.72 -4.42
N LEU A 114 -28.56 -12.63 -3.92
CA LEU A 114 -29.03 -11.92 -2.74
C LEU A 114 -29.21 -10.44 -3.08
N SER A 115 -30.44 -10.02 -3.38
CA SER A 115 -30.82 -8.65 -3.80
C SER A 115 -30.60 -7.56 -2.74
N ASN A 116 -29.88 -7.87 -1.67
CA ASN A 116 -29.53 -6.96 -0.60
C ASN A 116 -28.04 -7.01 -0.27
N VAL A 117 -27.24 -7.79 -1.01
CA VAL A 117 -25.81 -7.91 -0.83
C VAL A 117 -25.12 -7.28 -2.04
N TYR A 118 -24.10 -6.48 -1.79
CA TYR A 118 -23.27 -5.85 -2.79
C TYR A 118 -21.85 -6.42 -2.68
N ILE A 119 -21.30 -6.79 -3.82
CA ILE A 119 -19.90 -7.20 -3.99
C ILE A 119 -19.13 -5.94 -4.36
N VAL A 120 -18.16 -5.58 -3.53
CA VAL A 120 -17.27 -4.44 -3.77
C VAL A 120 -15.91 -4.98 -4.18
N THR A 121 -15.43 -4.53 -5.34
CA THR A 121 -14.14 -4.93 -5.91
C THR A 121 -13.23 -3.71 -5.98
N LEU A 122 -12.10 -3.76 -5.28
CA LEU A 122 -11.07 -2.72 -5.28
C LEU A 122 -9.80 -3.26 -5.92
N CYS A 123 -9.30 -2.57 -6.94
CA CYS A 123 -8.01 -2.83 -7.54
C CYS A 123 -7.08 -1.68 -7.19
N LEU A 124 -5.97 -1.98 -6.53
CA LEU A 124 -4.94 -0.96 -6.30
C LEU A 124 -4.02 -0.86 -7.50
N GLU A 125 -3.42 0.30 -7.62
CA GLU A 125 -2.27 0.51 -8.47
C GLU A 125 -1.11 -0.43 -8.07
N ASN A 126 -0.46 -1.04 -9.07
CA ASN A 126 0.66 -1.96 -8.90
C ASN A 126 0.35 -3.24 -8.09
N GLU A 127 -0.93 -3.62 -7.96
CA GLU A 127 -1.34 -4.90 -7.40
C GLU A 127 -2.15 -5.70 -8.45
N GLU A 128 -1.79 -6.97 -8.64
CA GLU A 128 -2.46 -7.85 -9.61
C GLU A 128 -3.77 -8.42 -9.07
N THR A 129 -3.85 -8.66 -7.75
CA THR A 129 -5.01 -9.28 -7.12
C THR A 129 -6.02 -8.23 -6.66
N PRO A 130 -7.28 -8.28 -7.12
CA PRO A 130 -8.32 -7.42 -6.59
C PRO A 130 -8.69 -7.83 -5.16
N ILE A 131 -9.08 -6.85 -4.36
CA ILE A 131 -9.65 -7.07 -3.03
C ILE A 131 -11.16 -7.01 -3.17
N VAL A 132 -11.81 -8.15 -2.89
CA VAL A 132 -13.26 -8.31 -3.00
C VAL A 132 -13.87 -8.50 -1.61
N PHE A 133 -14.91 -7.73 -1.31
CA PHE A 133 -15.68 -7.90 -0.07
C PHE A 133 -17.18 -7.76 -0.32
N ARG A 134 -17.98 -8.41 0.54
CA ARG A 134 -19.45 -8.44 0.42
C ARG A 134 -20.09 -7.65 1.53
N VAL A 135 -21.05 -6.80 1.19
CA VAL A 135 -21.72 -5.89 2.13
C VAL A 135 -23.22 -5.96 1.94
N ALA A 136 -23.95 -6.27 3.02
CA ALA A 136 -25.41 -6.24 3.00
C ALA A 136 -25.95 -4.82 3.27
N ASP A 137 -26.94 -4.39 2.50
CA ASP A 137 -27.80 -3.26 2.85
C ASP A 137 -28.71 -3.66 4.02
N ARG A 138 -28.69 -2.84 5.06
CA ARG A 138 -29.46 -3.06 6.29
C ARG A 138 -30.93 -2.69 6.13
N ARG A 139 -31.27 -1.73 5.25
CA ARG A 139 -32.64 -1.19 5.14
C ARG A 139 -33.62 -2.22 4.62
N THR A 140 -33.17 -3.05 3.68
CA THR A 140 -33.97 -4.11 3.07
C THR A 140 -34.23 -5.28 4.01
N ILE A 141 -33.35 -5.50 5.00
CA ILE A 141 -33.51 -6.56 6.02
C ILE A 141 -34.53 -6.20 7.10
N ILE A 142 -34.71 -4.91 7.43
CA ILE A 142 -35.56 -4.48 8.56
C ILE A 142 -37.05 -4.33 8.15
N ASN A 143 -37.33 -4.16 6.86
CA ASN A 143 -38.68 -3.91 6.35
C ASN A 143 -39.41 -5.17 5.84
N ASN A 144 -38.95 -6.37 6.17
CA ASN A 144 -39.58 -7.65 5.87
C ASN A 144 -39.77 -8.47 7.16
#